data_AF-A0A0A2WFU0-F1
#
_entry.id   AF-A0A0A2WFU0-F1
#
_cell.length_a   1.000
_cell.length_b   1.000
_cell.length_c   1.000
_cell.angle_alpha   90.00
_cell.angle_beta   90.00
_cell.angle_gamma   90.00
#
_symmetry.space_group_name_H-M   'P 1'
#
loop_
_entity.id
_entity.type
_entity.pdbx_description
1 polymer ?
#
loop_
_entity_poly.entity_id
_entity_poly.type
_entity_poly.pdbx_seq_one_letter_code
_entity_poly.pdbx_strand_id
1 'polypeptide(L)'
;MPRAFAALRHARGRWAIALSSGEALRTLVEHAPADLERKLRAARVLAGSPRLADEARALGFGDIRIAAGARPADLVAARDGRSRRGIR
;
A
#
# COMPACT_ATOMS: atom_id res chain seq x y z
N MET A 1 2.11 -21.99 -6.17
CA MET A 1 2.18 -20.77 -5.33
C MET A 1 2.88 -19.67 -6.13
N PRO A 2 2.25 -18.51 -6.35
CA PRO A 2 2.85 -17.41 -7.11
C PRO A 2 4.22 -17.00 -6.56
N ARG A 3 5.23 -16.84 -7.43
CA ARG A 3 6.63 -16.52 -7.05
C ARG A 3 6.75 -15.24 -6.22
N ALA A 4 5.85 -14.28 -6.43
CA ALA A 4 5.79 -13.03 -5.68
C ALA A 4 5.57 -13.23 -4.17
N PHE A 5 4.68 -14.16 -3.77
CA PHE A 5 4.42 -14.42 -2.36
C PHE A 5 5.61 -15.13 -1.67
N ALA A 6 6.34 -15.97 -2.40
CA ALA A 6 7.57 -16.57 -1.87
C ALA A 6 8.62 -15.48 -1.54
N ALA A 7 8.81 -14.51 -2.44
CA ALA A 7 9.72 -13.39 -2.17
C ALA A 7 9.26 -12.54 -0.95
N LEU A 8 7.95 -12.29 -0.83
CA LEU A 8 7.40 -11.55 0.31
C LEU A 8 7.63 -12.25 1.64
N ARG A 9 7.59 -13.60 1.72
CA ARG A 9 7.88 -14.32 2.96
C ARG A 9 9.29 -14.06 3.50
N HIS A 10 10.25 -13.84 2.62
CA HIS A 10 11.63 -13.53 2.99
C HIS A 10 11.88 -12.02 3.18
N ALA A 11 10.93 -11.15 2.80
CA ALA A 11 11.07 -9.72 2.96
C ALA A 11 11.06 -9.31 4.44
N ARG A 12 12.09 -8.58 4.85
CA ARG A 12 12.29 -8.06 6.21
C ARG A 12 11.89 -6.59 6.32
N GLY A 13 11.72 -6.13 7.55
CA GLY A 13 11.37 -4.76 7.84
C GLY A 13 9.92 -4.42 7.54
N ARG A 14 9.61 -3.12 7.62
CA ARG A 14 8.26 -2.61 7.43
C ARG A 14 7.95 -2.47 5.94
N TRP A 15 6.85 -3.07 5.50
CA TRP A 15 6.49 -3.08 4.09
C TRP A 15 5.84 -1.76 3.67
N ALA A 16 6.02 -1.43 2.39
CA ALA A 16 5.29 -0.38 1.72
C ALA A 16 4.68 -0.92 0.42
N ILE A 17 3.45 -0.51 0.13
CA ILE A 17 2.70 -0.86 -1.07
C ILE A 17 2.49 0.43 -1.87
N ALA A 18 3.17 0.53 -3.01
CA ALA A 18 2.94 1.62 -3.95
C ALA A 18 1.68 1.32 -4.77
N LEU A 19 0.66 2.17 -4.63
CA LEU A 19 -0.67 1.94 -5.17
C LEU A 19 -0.93 2.87 -6.36
N SER A 20 -0.90 2.27 -7.56
CA SER A 20 -1.26 2.92 -8.83
C SER A 20 -2.65 2.53 -9.33
N SER A 21 -3.23 1.42 -8.83
CA SER A 21 -4.54 0.91 -9.25
C SER A 21 -5.26 0.24 -8.08
N GLY A 22 -6.52 0.62 -7.87
CA GLY A 22 -7.38 0.06 -6.84
C GLY A 22 -7.73 -1.41 -7.05
N GLU A 23 -7.89 -1.82 -8.31
CA GLU A 23 -8.16 -3.22 -8.67
C GLU A 23 -7.01 -4.13 -8.22
N ALA A 24 -5.77 -3.70 -8.46
CA ALA A 24 -4.59 -4.47 -8.07
C ALA A 24 -4.50 -4.67 -6.54
N LEU A 25 -4.95 -3.68 -5.75
CA LEU A 25 -5.00 -3.82 -4.30
C LEU A 25 -6.07 -4.80 -3.85
N ARG A 26 -7.26 -4.76 -4.46
CA ARG A 26 -8.34 -5.72 -4.19
C ARG A 26 -7.87 -7.14 -4.49
N THR A 27 -7.32 -7.38 -5.68
CA THR A 27 -6.77 -8.68 -6.06
C THR A 27 -5.68 -9.15 -5.09
N LEU A 28 -4.76 -8.28 -4.67
CA LEU A 28 -3.71 -8.62 -3.71
C LEU A 28 -4.29 -9.07 -2.37
N VAL A 29 -5.31 -8.37 -1.87
CA VAL A 29 -5.96 -8.68 -0.60
C VAL A 29 -6.76 -9.98 -0.68
N GLU A 30 -7.55 -10.16 -1.73
CA GLU A 30 -8.39 -11.34 -1.93
C GLU A 30 -7.58 -12.63 -2.07
N HIS A 31 -6.40 -12.55 -2.69
CA HIS A 31 -5.54 -13.70 -2.95
C HIS A 31 -4.36 -13.79 -1.98
N ALA A 32 -4.33 -12.96 -0.93
CA ALA A 32 -3.28 -12.97 0.06
C ALA A 32 -3.26 -14.32 0.81
N PRO A 33 -2.11 -15.01 0.87
CA PRO A 33 -1.95 -16.13 1.79
C PRO A 33 -2.16 -15.67 3.24
N ALA A 34 -2.84 -16.51 4.05
CA ALA A 34 -3.15 -16.19 5.45
C ALA A 34 -1.91 -15.83 6.29
N ASP A 35 -0.76 -16.44 5.98
CA ASP A 35 0.52 -16.16 6.65
C ASP A 35 1.05 -14.74 6.38
N LEU A 36 0.64 -14.13 5.26
CA LEU A 36 1.05 -12.80 4.85
C LEU A 36 0.01 -11.72 5.15
N GLU A 37 -1.25 -12.09 5.39
CA GLU A 37 -2.37 -11.14 5.56
C GLU A 37 -2.07 -10.09 6.63
N ARG A 38 -1.63 -10.50 7.83
CA ARG A 38 -1.29 -9.57 8.91
C ARG A 38 -0.18 -8.60 8.51
N LYS A 39 0.86 -9.07 7.81
CA LYS A 39 1.96 -8.21 7.34
C LYS A 39 1.49 -7.25 6.24
N LEU A 40 0.62 -7.71 5.34
CA LEU A 40 0.01 -6.88 4.30
C LEU A 40 -0.83 -5.77 4.92
N ARG A 41 -1.72 -6.09 5.87
CA ARG A 41 -2.56 -5.10 6.57
C ARG A 41 -1.76 -4.06 7.34
N ALA A 42 -0.61 -4.44 7.89
CA ALA A 42 0.30 -3.55 8.61
C ALA A 42 1.22 -2.72 7.70
N ALA A 43 1.22 -2.98 6.39
CA ALA A 43 2.05 -2.25 5.43
C ALA A 43 1.60 -0.80 5.26
N ARG A 44 2.55 0.08 4.95
CA ARG A 44 2.24 1.45 4.54
C ARG A 44 1.76 1.48 3.09
N VAL A 45 0.60 2.05 2.82
CA VAL A 45 0.12 2.28 1.46
C VAL A 45 0.55 3.67 1.00
N LEU A 46 1.15 3.76 -0.18
CA LEU A 46 1.52 4.99 -0.87
C LEU A 46 0.56 5.15 -2.05
N ALA A 47 -0.51 5.91 -1.87
CA ALA A 47 -1.57 6.08 -2.85
C ALA A 47 -1.24 7.22 -3.81
N GLY A 48 -1.32 6.97 -5.12
CA GLY A 48 -1.11 8.01 -6.14
C GLY A 48 -2.20 9.08 -6.21
N SER A 49 -3.32 8.89 -5.51
CA SER A 49 -4.45 9.81 -5.48
C SER A 49 -5.30 9.66 -4.21
N PRO A 50 -6.13 10.65 -3.85
CA PRO A 50 -7.07 10.54 -2.73
C PRO A 50 -8.07 9.39 -2.88
N ARG A 51 -8.62 9.19 -4.09
CA ARG A 51 -9.54 8.08 -4.39
C ARG A 51 -8.93 6.73 -4.03
N LEU A 52 -7.68 6.49 -4.43
CA LEU A 52 -6.97 5.25 -4.13
C LEU A 52 -6.69 5.08 -2.63
N ALA A 53 -6.49 6.20 -1.90
CA ALA A 53 -6.36 6.15 -0.46
C ALA A 53 -7.68 5.74 0.23
N ASP A 54 -8.82 6.23 -0.26
CA ASP A 54 -10.13 5.84 0.28
C ASP A 54 -10.43 4.36 0.00
N GLU A 55 -10.10 3.87 -1.20
CA GLU A 55 -10.21 2.43 -1.50
C GLU A 55 -9.33 1.58 -0.57
N ALA A 56 -8.10 2.01 -0.28
CA ALA A 56 -7.24 1.33 0.69
C ALA A 56 -7.80 1.39 2.12
N ARG A 57 -8.42 2.49 2.54
CA ARG A 57 -9.10 2.59 3.85
C ARG A 57 -10.26 1.61 3.95
N ALA A 58 -11.10 1.55 2.90
CA ALA A 58 -12.25 0.65 2.84
C ALA A 58 -11.81 -0.83 2.92
N LEU A 59 -10.63 -1.16 2.41
CA LEU A 59 -10.02 -2.47 2.53
C LEU A 59 -9.35 -2.73 3.88
N GLY A 60 -9.34 -1.76 4.81
CA GLY A 60 -8.82 -1.94 6.18
C GLY A 60 -7.33 -1.62 6.37
N PHE A 61 -6.69 -0.90 5.45
CA PHE A 61 -5.31 -0.43 5.66
C PHE A 61 -5.27 0.79 6.60
N GLY A 62 -4.36 0.75 7.58
CA GLY A 62 -4.28 1.77 8.63
C GLY A 62 -3.23 2.87 8.43
N ASP A 63 -2.11 2.60 7.73
CA ASP A 63 -1.07 3.59 7.42
C ASP A 63 -1.10 3.91 5.93
N ILE A 64 -1.70 5.03 5.57
CA ILE A 64 -1.89 5.45 4.18
C ILE A 64 -1.33 6.85 3.99
N ARG A 65 -0.55 7.05 2.94
CA ARG A 65 0.00 8.33 2.51
C ARG A 65 -0.38 8.60 1.07
N ILE A 66 -0.83 9.82 0.79
CA ILE A 66 -1.14 10.27 -0.56
C ILE A 66 0.12 10.91 -1.14
N ALA A 67 0.60 10.36 -2.24
CA ALA A 67 1.72 10.91 -2.99
C ALA A 67 1.30 12.16 -3.77
N ALA A 68 2.28 12.95 -4.22
CA ALA A 68 2.02 14.12 -5.06
C ALA A 68 1.42 13.76 -6.43
N GLY A 69 1.65 12.52 -6.89
CA GLY A 69 1.12 11.98 -8.13
C GLY A 69 1.34 10.46 -8.25
N ALA A 70 0.88 9.88 -9.35
CA ALA A 70 0.98 8.44 -9.61
C ALA A 70 2.33 7.99 -10.20
N ARG A 71 3.29 8.91 -10.42
CA ARG A 71 4.60 8.55 -10.95
C ARG A 71 5.42 7.79 -9.89
N PRO A 72 6.27 6.84 -10.29
CA PRO A 72 7.09 6.07 -9.34
C PRO A 72 7.91 6.96 -8.38
N ALA A 73 8.49 8.05 -8.88
CA ALA A 73 9.26 8.99 -8.06
C ALA A 73 8.42 9.65 -6.95
N ASP A 74 7.19 10.09 -7.27
CA ASP A 74 6.28 10.72 -6.31
C ASP A 74 5.82 9.72 -5.23
N LEU A 75 5.55 8.48 -5.64
CA LEU A 75 5.16 7.39 -4.74
C LEU A 75 6.30 7.10 -3.75
N VAL A 76 7.54 6.96 -4.23
CA VAL A 76 8.70 6.70 -3.36
C VAL A 76 8.98 7.88 -2.43
N ALA A 77 8.85 9.13 -2.90
CA ALA A 77 9.01 10.31 -2.05
C ALA A 77 8.01 10.36 -0.89
N ALA A 78 6.79 9.84 -1.09
CA ALA A 78 5.78 9.73 -0.04
C ALA A 78 6.14 8.71 1.06
N ARG A 79 7.12 7.81 0.84
CA ARG A 79 7.57 6.80 1.81
C ARG A 79 8.05 7.42 3.12
N ASP A 80 8.72 8.56 3.03
CA ASP A 80 9.38 9.23 4.16
C ASP A 80 8.69 10.56 4.53
N GLY A 81 7.96 11.18 3.58
CA GLY A 81 7.24 12.43 3.80
C GLY A 81 6.13 12.35 4.87
N ARG A 82 6.01 13.38 5.72
CA ARG A 82 4.89 13.51 6.66
C ARG A 82 3.58 13.59 5.85
N SER A 83 2.60 12.74 6.20
CA SER A 83 1.25 12.83 5.64
C SER A 83 0.76 14.26 5.80
N ARG A 84 0.47 14.95 4.71
CA ARG A 84 -0.26 16.22 4.76
C ARG A 84 -1.64 15.90 5.33
N ARG A 85 -1.82 16.05 6.66
CA ARG A 85 -3.15 16.18 7.24
C ARG A 85 -3.77 17.38 6.54
N GLY A 86 -4.88 17.15 5.85
CA GLY A 86 -5.71 18.23 5.34
C GLY A 86 -5.99 19.17 6.49
N ILE A 87 -5.53 20.40 6.36
CA ILE A 87 -6.00 21.52 7.14
C ILE A 87 -7.46 21.67 6.72
N ARG A 88 -8.36 21.35 7.64
CA ARG A 88 -9.76 21.78 7.57
C ARG A 88 -9.83 23.28 7.78
#